data_AF-A0A352Y5M5-F1
#
_entry.id   AF-A0A352Y5M5-F1
#
_cell.length_a   1.000
_cell.length_b   1.000
_cell.length_c   1.000
_cell.angle_alpha   90.00
_cell.angle_beta   90.00
_cell.angle_gamma   90.00
#
_symmetry.space_group_name_H-M   'P 1'
#
loop_
_entity.id
_entity.type
_entity.pdbx_description
1 polymer ?
#
loop_
_entity_poly.entity_id
_entity_poly.type
_entity_poly.pdbx_seq_one_letter_code
_entity_poly.pdbx_strand_id
1 'polypeptide(L)'
;LATVITDLADSLRKQRPKDLPEKESQLYDKLLKRTQNLAQNIRTVFSVDQPSKFVYYVERVSGSGQRGFQLQVSAAPLDVTTWLKERLFDKCNVICTSATLATIGPNPARPEEKGPNFAYFRRRTGLDPLERPDVLERILPLAFDYESNALLYVPRDLPAPVYGAGSDDYTKAIAREMYRLVKLSRGRAFLLFSSRRMLDQAYDLMAPHLDYPLLRQGDMTRLELTRQFREEKGAVLFGLKSFWEGVDIAGEALSLVVIDKLPFDPPDDPVHEARIAQMKAAGENWFGIYVLPQAVLRLKQGLGRLLRSRDDRGVMAILDTRLYTKGYGKMVLEALPPARRTSSIKDVERFFNDEEAPF
;
A
#
# COMPACT_ATOMS: atom_id res chain seq x y z
N LEU A 1 -1.08 -28.08 23.47
CA LEU A 1 -0.44 -26.81 23.87
C LEU A 1 -1.45 -25.76 24.37
N ALA A 2 -2.45 -25.35 23.58
CA ALA A 2 -3.42 -24.34 24.01
C ALA A 2 -4.17 -24.68 25.31
N THR A 3 -4.55 -25.95 25.51
CA THR A 3 -5.15 -26.44 26.76
C THR A 3 -4.24 -26.20 27.95
N VAL A 4 -2.97 -26.65 27.86
CA VAL A 4 -1.96 -26.45 28.92
C VAL A 4 -1.76 -24.96 29.27
N ILE A 5 -1.74 -24.07 28.28
CA ILE A 5 -1.61 -22.62 28.53
C ILE A 5 -2.88 -22.05 29.16
N THR A 6 -4.06 -22.61 28.85
CA THR A 6 -5.31 -22.25 29.53
C THR A 6 -5.28 -22.67 30.99
N ASP A 7 -4.83 -23.90 31.27
CA ASP A 7 -4.70 -24.41 32.63
C ASP A 7 -3.68 -23.58 33.44
N LEU A 8 -2.61 -23.11 32.79
CA LEU A 8 -1.65 -22.17 33.37
C LEU A 8 -2.33 -20.82 33.70
N ALA A 9 -3.10 -20.25 32.77
CA ALA A 9 -3.84 -19.02 33.03
C ALA A 9 -4.82 -19.16 34.21
N ASP A 10 -5.54 -20.28 34.27
CA ASP A 10 -6.47 -20.57 35.37
C ASP A 10 -5.74 -20.77 36.70
N SER A 11 -4.57 -21.41 36.68
CA SER A 11 -3.72 -21.59 37.86
C SER A 11 -3.17 -20.25 38.36
N LEU A 12 -2.65 -19.40 37.47
CA LEU A 12 -2.22 -18.04 37.81
C LEU A 12 -3.37 -17.23 38.42
N ARG A 13 -4.57 -17.31 37.83
CA ARG A 13 -5.74 -16.63 38.39
C ARG A 13 -6.10 -17.11 39.79
N LYS A 14 -6.08 -18.43 40.03
CA LYS A 14 -6.40 -19.04 41.34
C LYS A 14 -5.33 -18.73 42.39
N GLN A 15 -4.06 -18.70 42.00
CA GLN A 15 -2.91 -18.48 42.88
C GLN A 15 -2.46 -17.02 42.91
N ARG A 16 -3.35 -16.06 42.57
CA ARG A 16 -3.03 -14.63 42.62
C ARG A 16 -2.60 -14.24 44.05
N PRO A 17 -1.40 -13.66 44.24
CA PRO A 17 -0.98 -13.16 45.55
C PRO A 17 -1.94 -12.06 46.04
N LYS A 18 -2.30 -12.10 47.33
CA LYS A 18 -3.31 -11.19 47.91
C LYS A 18 -2.80 -9.77 48.14
N ASP A 19 -1.51 -9.62 48.42
CA ASP A 19 -0.90 -8.37 48.89
C ASP A 19 0.10 -7.80 47.87
N LEU A 20 -0.32 -7.69 46.61
CA LEU A 20 0.51 -7.06 45.57
C LEU A 20 0.40 -5.53 45.64
N PRO A 21 1.54 -4.80 45.60
CA PRO A 21 1.53 -3.37 45.30
C PRO A 21 0.73 -3.07 44.02
N GLU A 22 0.09 -1.90 43.95
CA GLU A 22 -0.81 -1.56 42.84
C GLU A 22 -0.17 -1.77 41.45
N LYS A 23 1.08 -1.32 41.27
CA LYS A 23 1.84 -1.51 40.02
C LYS A 23 2.02 -2.99 39.67
N GLU A 24 2.33 -3.84 40.66
CA GLU A 24 2.53 -5.28 40.45
C GLU A 24 1.20 -5.99 40.17
N SER A 25 0.13 -5.56 40.84
CA SER A 25 -1.23 -6.04 40.58
C SER A 25 -1.65 -5.78 39.13
N GLN A 26 -1.40 -4.57 38.61
CA GLN A 26 -1.66 -4.25 37.20
C GLN A 26 -0.80 -5.06 36.23
N LEU A 27 0.48 -5.29 36.55
CA LEU A 27 1.36 -6.14 35.74
C LEU A 27 0.87 -7.59 35.74
N TYR A 28 0.40 -8.09 36.89
CA TYR A 28 -0.17 -9.42 37.02
C TYR A 28 -1.40 -9.60 36.13
N ASP A 29 -2.34 -8.64 36.15
CA ASP A 29 -3.53 -8.68 35.30
C ASP A 29 -3.17 -8.64 33.80
N LYS A 30 -2.15 -7.86 33.42
CA LYS A 30 -1.61 -7.86 32.04
C LYS A 30 -1.02 -9.21 31.65
N LEU A 31 -0.27 -9.85 32.55
CA LEU A 31 0.32 -11.18 32.31
C LEU A 31 -0.76 -12.26 32.18
N LEU A 32 -1.77 -12.24 33.05
CA LEU A 32 -2.90 -13.16 32.98
C LEU A 32 -3.63 -13.02 31.64
N LYS A 33 -3.98 -11.79 31.26
CA LYS A 33 -4.63 -11.49 29.98
C LYS A 33 -3.77 -11.91 28.79
N ARG A 34 -2.45 -11.70 28.84
CA ARG A 34 -1.51 -12.14 27.80
C ARG A 34 -1.47 -13.66 27.67
N THR A 35 -1.51 -14.39 28.79
CA THR A 35 -1.51 -15.86 28.82
C THR A 35 -2.81 -16.42 28.24
N GLN A 36 -3.97 -15.84 28.62
CA GLN A 36 -5.27 -16.19 28.05
C GLN A 36 -5.32 -15.92 26.54
N ASN A 37 -4.86 -14.74 26.11
CA ASN A 37 -4.79 -14.39 24.69
C ASN A 37 -3.87 -15.33 23.91
N LEU A 38 -2.73 -15.75 24.49
CA LEU A 38 -1.84 -16.71 23.86
C LEU A 38 -2.51 -18.07 23.66
N ALA A 39 -3.19 -18.59 24.69
CA ALA A 39 -3.96 -19.83 24.56
C ALA A 39 -5.03 -19.72 23.47
N GLN A 40 -5.78 -18.61 23.45
CA GLN A 40 -6.82 -18.38 22.45
C GLN A 40 -6.24 -18.27 21.05
N ASN A 41 -5.15 -17.53 20.86
CA ASN A 41 -4.50 -17.39 19.55
C ASN A 41 -4.00 -18.73 19.03
N ILE A 42 -3.40 -19.58 19.89
CA ILE A 42 -2.98 -20.93 19.50
C ILE A 42 -4.19 -21.78 19.13
N ARG A 43 -5.31 -21.71 19.87
CA ARG A 43 -6.54 -22.41 19.45
C ARG A 43 -6.96 -21.92 18.06
N THR A 44 -7.19 -20.62 17.92
CA THR A 44 -7.64 -20.02 16.66
C THR A 44 -6.77 -20.47 15.50
N VAL A 45 -5.44 -20.42 15.61
CA VAL A 45 -4.52 -20.74 14.52
C VAL A 45 -4.50 -22.24 14.17
N PHE A 46 -4.55 -23.12 15.17
CA PHE A 46 -4.30 -24.56 14.96
C PHE A 46 -5.55 -25.45 14.97
N SER A 47 -6.71 -24.96 15.43
CA SER A 47 -7.97 -25.73 15.39
C SER A 47 -8.56 -25.80 13.98
N VAL A 48 -8.37 -24.75 13.18
CA VAL A 48 -8.92 -24.64 11.82
C VAL A 48 -10.45 -24.88 11.81
N ASP A 49 -11.14 -24.50 12.89
CA ASP A 49 -12.56 -24.80 13.13
C ASP A 49 -13.51 -23.71 12.60
N GLN A 50 -12.97 -22.60 12.09
CA GLN A 50 -13.74 -21.46 11.59
C GLN A 50 -13.33 -21.04 10.15
N PRO A 51 -13.38 -21.95 9.16
CA PRO A 51 -12.92 -21.67 7.79
C PRO A 51 -13.76 -20.61 7.06
N SER A 52 -14.97 -20.31 7.52
CA SER A 52 -15.81 -19.23 6.99
C SER A 52 -15.45 -17.84 7.54
N LYS A 53 -14.68 -17.76 8.64
CA LYS A 53 -14.30 -16.51 9.30
C LYS A 53 -12.82 -16.18 9.13
N PHE A 54 -11.98 -17.20 9.02
CA PHE A 54 -10.53 -17.07 8.94
C PHE A 54 -9.98 -17.77 7.72
N VAL A 55 -8.93 -17.18 7.17
CA VAL A 55 -8.01 -17.82 6.24
C VAL A 55 -6.83 -18.37 7.03
N TYR A 56 -6.61 -19.66 6.90
CA TYR A 56 -5.49 -20.36 7.53
C TYR A 56 -4.41 -20.61 6.49
N TYR A 57 -3.18 -20.20 6.77
CA TYR A 57 -2.07 -20.38 5.85
C TYR A 57 -0.75 -20.57 6.58
N VAL A 58 0.21 -21.16 5.87
CA VAL A 58 1.58 -21.35 6.34
C VAL A 58 2.52 -20.69 5.35
N GLU A 59 3.44 -19.88 5.85
CA GLU A 59 4.45 -19.21 5.04
C GLU A 59 5.85 -19.50 5.57
N ARG A 60 6.83 -19.53 4.65
CA ARG A 60 8.25 -19.61 5.01
C ARG A 60 8.77 -18.20 5.23
N VAL A 61 9.18 -17.92 6.45
CA VAL A 61 9.79 -16.64 6.83
C VAL A 61 11.29 -16.83 6.94
N SER A 62 12.03 -16.05 6.17
CA SER A 62 13.49 -15.99 6.23
C SER A 62 13.89 -14.77 7.05
N GLY A 63 14.48 -14.95 8.22
CA GLY A 63 14.99 -13.82 9.02
C GLY A 63 16.33 -13.33 8.49
N SER A 64 16.56 -12.01 8.47
CA SER A 64 17.88 -11.47 8.15
C SER A 64 18.90 -11.93 9.21
N GLY A 65 19.88 -12.74 8.79
CA GLY A 65 20.97 -13.20 9.65
C GLY A 65 20.77 -14.56 10.33
N GLN A 66 19.67 -15.27 10.11
CA GLN A 66 19.52 -16.65 10.61
C GLN A 66 19.74 -17.69 9.49
N ARG A 67 20.58 -18.70 9.75
CA ARG A 67 20.68 -19.89 8.88
C ARG A 67 19.42 -20.74 9.05
N GLY A 68 18.56 -20.76 8.03
CA GLY A 68 17.34 -21.59 7.98
C GLY A 68 16.11 -20.78 7.62
N PHE A 69 14.97 -21.46 7.48
CA PHE A 69 13.66 -20.83 7.36
C PHE A 69 12.82 -21.16 8.59
N GLN A 70 12.02 -20.21 9.05
CA GLN A 70 10.97 -20.46 10.03
C GLN A 70 9.65 -20.68 9.31
N LEU A 71 8.81 -21.55 9.83
CA LEU A 71 7.43 -21.67 9.37
C LEU A 71 6.55 -20.80 10.27
N GLN A 72 5.88 -19.84 9.66
CA GLN A 72 4.85 -19.06 10.32
C GLN A 72 3.49 -19.65 9.94
N VAL A 73 2.69 -19.97 10.95
CA VAL A 73 1.31 -20.45 10.79
C VAL A 73 0.40 -19.31 11.22
N SER A 74 -0.53 -18.94 10.35
CA SER A 74 -1.34 -17.74 10.48
C SER A 74 -2.82 -18.05 10.32
N ALA A 75 -3.65 -17.36 11.11
CA ALA A 75 -5.09 -17.26 10.92
C ALA A 75 -5.46 -15.79 10.75
N ALA A 76 -5.86 -15.40 9.55
CA ALA A 76 -6.21 -14.03 9.22
C ALA A 76 -7.73 -13.90 9.05
N PRO A 77 -8.41 -12.95 9.72
CA PRO A 77 -9.84 -12.78 9.56
C PRO A 77 -10.18 -12.33 8.13
N LEU A 78 -11.16 -13.00 7.52
CA LEU A 78 -11.70 -12.63 6.21
C LEU A 78 -12.36 -11.26 6.28
N ASP A 79 -13.10 -11.03 7.36
CA ASP A 79 -13.84 -9.82 7.64
C ASP A 79 -13.62 -9.35 9.08
N VAL A 80 -13.52 -8.03 9.24
CA VAL A 80 -13.34 -7.33 10.52
C VAL A 80 -14.47 -6.33 10.80
N THR A 81 -15.45 -6.22 9.90
CA THR A 81 -16.53 -5.23 9.95
C THR A 81 -17.33 -5.32 11.25
N THR A 82 -17.79 -6.52 11.62
CA THR A 82 -18.56 -6.76 12.86
C THR A 82 -17.76 -6.37 14.10
N TRP A 83 -16.47 -6.72 14.13
CA TRP A 83 -15.59 -6.38 15.24
C TRP A 83 -15.41 -4.87 15.38
N LEU A 84 -15.15 -4.16 14.28
CA LEU A 84 -15.02 -2.70 14.27
C LEU A 84 -16.32 -2.02 14.69
N LYS A 85 -17.46 -2.49 14.18
CA LYS A 85 -18.78 -1.99 14.57
C LYS A 85 -18.99 -2.11 16.08
N GLU A 86 -18.88 -3.32 16.63
CA GLU A 86 -19.15 -3.60 18.04
C GLU A 86 -18.15 -2.95 19.02
N ARG A 87 -16.89 -2.82 18.61
CA ARG A 87 -15.79 -2.40 19.51
C ARG A 87 -15.37 -0.96 19.35
N LEU A 88 -15.69 -0.33 18.22
CA LEU A 88 -15.29 1.04 17.91
C LEU A 88 -16.49 1.91 17.56
N PHE A 89 -17.17 1.65 16.45
CA PHE A 89 -18.18 2.56 15.93
C PHE A 89 -19.47 2.65 16.76
N ASP A 90 -19.85 1.58 17.46
CA ASP A 90 -21.03 1.57 18.35
C ASP A 90 -20.67 2.00 19.78
N LYS A 91 -19.39 2.24 20.08
CA LYS A 91 -18.91 2.59 21.42
C LYS A 91 -18.65 4.08 21.61
N CYS A 92 -18.29 4.78 20.53
CA CYS A 92 -18.03 6.21 20.58
C CYS A 92 -18.23 6.86 19.21
N ASN A 93 -18.27 8.20 19.21
CA ASN A 93 -18.21 8.99 17.98
C ASN A 93 -16.79 8.93 17.41
N VAL A 94 -16.66 8.61 16.12
CA VAL A 94 -15.37 8.42 15.46
C VAL A 94 -15.27 9.36 14.26
N ILE A 95 -14.16 10.09 14.17
CA ILE A 95 -13.81 10.88 12.98
C ILE A 95 -12.75 10.10 12.20
N CYS A 96 -13.11 9.58 11.04
CA CYS A 96 -12.18 8.94 10.11
C CYS A 96 -11.65 9.98 9.12
N THR A 97 -10.36 10.29 9.16
CA THR A 97 -9.71 11.20 8.21
C THR A 97 -8.46 10.58 7.60
N SER A 98 -8.28 10.78 6.30
CA SER A 98 -7.04 10.45 5.58
C SER A 98 -7.09 11.08 4.19
N ALA A 99 -5.92 11.37 3.62
CA ALA A 99 -5.78 11.93 2.28
C ALA A 99 -6.33 11.04 1.15
N THR A 100 -6.60 9.75 1.43
CA THR A 100 -6.88 8.77 0.37
C THR A 100 -8.12 7.91 0.60
N LEU A 101 -8.95 8.18 1.64
CA LEU A 101 -10.13 7.34 1.95
C LEU A 101 -11.12 7.18 0.78
N ALA A 102 -11.34 8.26 0.02
CA ALA A 102 -12.24 8.25 -1.11
C ALA A 102 -11.58 7.64 -2.35
N THR A 103 -12.27 6.71 -3.00
CA THR A 103 -11.80 6.01 -4.19
C THR A 103 -12.93 5.86 -5.20
N ILE A 104 -12.60 5.38 -6.39
CA ILE A 104 -13.61 5.07 -7.41
C ILE A 104 -14.27 3.73 -7.12
N GLY A 105 -15.53 3.61 -7.52
CA GLY A 105 -16.30 2.40 -7.36
C GLY A 105 -17.79 2.73 -7.32
N PRO A 106 -18.65 1.72 -7.46
CA PRO A 106 -20.09 1.93 -7.32
C PRO A 106 -20.43 2.40 -5.91
N ASN A 107 -21.24 3.45 -5.81
CA ASN A 107 -21.88 3.83 -4.54
C ASN A 107 -23.29 3.21 -4.51
N PRO A 108 -23.53 2.15 -3.72
CA PRO A 108 -24.83 1.48 -3.69
C PRO A 108 -25.94 2.39 -3.13
N ALA A 109 -25.61 3.36 -2.26
CA ALA A 109 -26.58 4.28 -1.70
C ALA A 109 -26.93 5.44 -2.65
N ARG A 110 -26.07 5.73 -3.63
CA ARG A 110 -26.25 6.80 -4.63
C ARG A 110 -25.69 6.36 -5.99
N PRO A 111 -26.35 5.44 -6.70
CA PRO A 111 -25.82 4.83 -7.93
C PRO A 111 -25.60 5.82 -9.08
N GLU A 112 -26.33 6.93 -9.06
CA GLU A 112 -26.26 8.03 -10.04
C GLU A 112 -25.03 8.94 -9.86
N GLU A 113 -24.46 8.99 -8.65
CA GLU A 113 -23.27 9.80 -8.38
C GLU A 113 -22.04 9.19 -9.06
N LYS A 114 -21.38 10.01 -9.88
CA LYS A 114 -20.11 9.65 -10.51
C LYS A 114 -18.96 10.32 -9.76
N GLY A 115 -17.83 9.61 -9.68
CA GLY A 115 -16.60 10.12 -9.10
C GLY A 115 -16.20 9.41 -7.81
N PRO A 116 -15.20 9.95 -7.09
CA PRO A 116 -14.72 9.37 -5.85
C PRO A 116 -15.79 9.39 -4.76
N ASN A 117 -15.89 8.30 -4.01
CA ASN A 117 -16.81 8.15 -2.88
C ASN A 117 -16.18 7.28 -1.78
N PHE A 118 -16.84 7.17 -0.63
CA PHE A 118 -16.35 6.39 0.51
C PHE A 118 -16.89 4.96 0.56
N ALA A 119 -17.66 4.48 -0.42
CA ALA A 119 -18.36 3.19 -0.37
C ALA A 119 -17.41 2.01 -0.11
N TYR A 120 -16.23 2.01 -0.75
CA TYR A 120 -15.19 1.01 -0.50
C TYR A 120 -14.73 1.01 0.97
N PHE A 121 -14.31 2.16 1.50
CA PHE A 121 -13.86 2.29 2.89
C PHE A 121 -14.97 1.86 3.87
N ARG A 122 -16.19 2.33 3.62
CA ARG A 122 -17.38 2.04 4.43
C ARG A 122 -17.69 0.55 4.50
N ARG A 123 -17.70 -0.12 3.35
CA ARG A 123 -17.88 -1.59 3.27
C ARG A 123 -16.79 -2.34 4.01
N ARG A 124 -15.53 -1.91 3.87
CA ARG A 124 -14.38 -2.58 4.50
C ARG A 124 -14.29 -2.38 6.02
N THR A 125 -15.02 -1.42 6.57
CA THR A 125 -14.97 -1.05 8.00
C THR A 125 -16.24 -1.35 8.79
N GLY A 126 -17.31 -1.81 8.13
CA GLY A 126 -18.59 -2.12 8.79
C GLY A 126 -19.53 -0.93 8.90
N LEU A 127 -19.33 0.06 8.04
CA LEU A 127 -20.15 1.25 7.91
C LEU A 127 -20.93 1.25 6.60
N ASP A 128 -21.39 0.10 6.09
CA ASP A 128 -21.98 0.00 4.74
C ASP A 128 -22.99 1.14 4.46
N PRO A 129 -22.93 1.80 3.28
CA PRO A 129 -23.83 2.89 2.92
C PRO A 129 -25.32 2.61 3.07
N LEU A 130 -25.75 1.37 2.85
CA LEU A 130 -27.14 0.95 2.98
C LEU A 130 -27.53 0.68 4.44
N GLU A 131 -26.59 0.21 5.26
CA GLU A 131 -26.86 -0.13 6.67
C GLU A 131 -26.71 1.06 7.63
N ARG A 132 -25.86 2.03 7.29
CA ARG A 132 -25.49 3.16 8.15
C ARG A 132 -25.69 4.53 7.47
N PRO A 133 -26.92 4.90 7.11
CA PRO A 133 -27.18 6.18 6.41
C PRO A 133 -26.87 7.42 7.28
N ASP A 134 -26.67 7.23 8.58
CA ASP A 134 -26.31 8.26 9.56
C ASP A 134 -24.86 8.77 9.45
N VAL A 135 -23.99 8.06 8.72
CA VAL A 135 -22.58 8.45 8.56
C VAL A 135 -22.46 9.69 7.70
N LEU A 136 -21.84 10.74 8.26
CA LEU A 136 -21.51 11.97 7.53
C LEU A 136 -20.22 11.79 6.74
N GLU A 137 -20.24 12.21 5.48
CA GLU A 137 -19.11 12.08 4.56
C GLU A 137 -18.78 13.43 3.93
N ARG A 138 -17.49 13.72 3.77
CA ARG A 138 -17.04 14.90 3.06
C ARG A 138 -15.68 14.67 2.40
N ILE A 139 -15.61 14.92 1.10
CA ILE A 139 -14.35 15.04 0.37
C ILE A 139 -13.94 16.51 0.43
N LEU A 140 -12.77 16.78 0.98
CA LEU A 140 -12.21 18.13 1.02
C LEU A 140 -11.45 18.45 -0.27
N PRO A 141 -11.33 19.73 -0.65
CA PRO A 141 -10.48 20.14 -1.76
C PRO A 141 -9.04 19.65 -1.60
N LEU A 142 -8.33 19.51 -2.73
CA LEU A 142 -6.91 19.17 -2.73
C LEU A 142 -6.10 20.27 -2.04
N ALA A 143 -5.09 19.87 -1.26
CA ALA A 143 -4.20 20.80 -0.57
C ALA A 143 -3.15 21.45 -1.50
N PHE A 144 -2.87 20.81 -2.64
CA PHE A 144 -1.81 21.19 -3.58
C PHE A 144 -2.36 21.34 -5.00
N ASP A 145 -1.74 22.20 -5.79
CA ASP A 145 -2.09 22.43 -7.20
C ASP A 145 -1.39 21.40 -8.10
N TYR A 146 -2.02 20.23 -8.25
CA TYR A 146 -1.52 19.19 -9.15
C TYR A 146 -1.61 19.58 -10.63
N GLU A 147 -2.51 20.49 -11.02
CA GLU A 147 -2.71 20.86 -12.42
C GLU A 147 -1.52 21.66 -12.97
N SER A 148 -1.00 22.56 -12.13
CA SER A 148 0.16 23.40 -12.45
C SER A 148 1.49 22.72 -12.10
N ASN A 149 1.56 22.03 -10.96
CA ASN A 149 2.82 21.56 -10.38
C ASN A 149 3.11 20.07 -10.61
N ALA A 150 2.20 19.32 -11.24
CA ALA A 150 2.44 17.92 -11.51
C ALA A 150 2.14 17.52 -12.96
N LEU A 151 3.00 16.66 -13.49
CA LEU A 151 2.79 15.98 -14.77
C LEU A 151 2.63 14.48 -14.53
N LEU A 152 1.56 13.88 -15.05
CA LEU A 152 1.35 12.45 -15.07
C LEU A 152 1.81 11.88 -16.42
N TYR A 153 2.96 11.22 -16.42
CA TYR A 153 3.51 10.51 -17.55
C TYR A 153 3.03 9.05 -17.58
N VAL A 154 2.38 8.65 -18.68
CA VAL A 154 1.96 7.27 -18.91
C VAL A 154 2.33 6.88 -20.35
N PRO A 155 3.44 6.15 -20.58
CA PRO A 155 3.83 5.71 -21.90
C PRO A 155 2.84 4.73 -22.51
N ARG A 156 2.81 4.69 -23.85
CA ARG A 156 1.92 3.80 -24.62
C ARG A 156 2.68 2.72 -25.40
N ASP A 157 3.97 2.91 -25.58
CA ASP A 157 4.90 2.13 -26.40
C ASP A 157 5.73 1.12 -25.59
N LEU A 158 5.41 0.93 -24.31
CA LEU A 158 6.05 -0.11 -23.48
C LEU A 158 5.38 -1.48 -23.66
N PRO A 159 6.14 -2.58 -23.50
CA PRO A 159 5.54 -3.91 -23.46
C PRO A 159 4.52 -4.01 -22.31
N ALA A 160 3.46 -4.79 -22.52
CA ALA A 160 2.50 -5.07 -21.47
C ALA A 160 3.16 -5.88 -20.33
N PRO A 161 2.73 -5.71 -19.06
CA PRO A 161 3.29 -6.49 -17.96
C PRO A 161 3.09 -8.00 -18.16
N VAL A 162 4.19 -8.76 -18.12
CA VAL A 162 4.20 -10.23 -18.21
C VAL A 162 4.62 -10.84 -16.87
N TYR A 163 3.95 -11.91 -16.45
CA TYR A 163 4.32 -12.70 -15.27
C TYR A 163 4.98 -14.01 -15.73
N GLY A 164 6.12 -14.38 -15.12
CA GLY A 164 6.84 -15.61 -15.45
C GLY A 164 7.87 -15.47 -16.57
N ALA A 165 8.07 -16.54 -17.35
CA ALA A 165 9.07 -16.58 -18.44
C ALA A 165 8.79 -15.48 -19.49
N GLY A 166 9.83 -14.72 -19.88
CA GLY A 166 9.70 -13.57 -20.79
C GLY A 166 9.61 -12.20 -20.09
N SER A 167 9.59 -12.16 -18.76
CA SER A 167 9.54 -10.90 -18.00
C SER A 167 10.80 -10.03 -18.11
N ASP A 168 11.92 -10.59 -18.59
CA ASP A 168 13.20 -9.87 -18.59
C ASP A 168 13.23 -8.78 -19.66
N ASP A 169 12.60 -8.99 -20.82
CA ASP A 169 12.50 -7.95 -21.85
C ASP A 169 11.56 -6.83 -21.43
N TYR A 170 10.49 -7.17 -20.69
CA TYR A 170 9.65 -6.18 -20.01
C TYR A 170 10.50 -5.36 -19.01
N THR A 171 11.25 -6.01 -18.13
CA THR A 171 12.10 -5.32 -17.15
C THR A 171 13.16 -4.44 -17.81
N LYS A 172 13.80 -4.88 -18.89
CA LYS A 172 14.74 -4.05 -19.68
C LYS A 172 14.07 -2.81 -20.25
N ALA A 173 12.87 -2.94 -20.81
CA ALA A 173 12.12 -1.81 -21.36
C ALA A 173 11.73 -0.80 -20.27
N ILE A 174 11.24 -1.30 -19.12
CA ILE A 174 10.91 -0.46 -17.95
C ILE A 174 12.18 0.25 -17.43
N ALA A 175 13.28 -0.47 -17.25
CA ALA A 175 14.54 0.09 -16.75
C ALA A 175 15.11 1.16 -17.70
N ARG A 176 15.01 0.95 -19.02
CA ARG A 176 15.41 1.95 -20.02
C ARG A 176 14.59 3.24 -19.89
N GLU A 177 13.27 3.12 -19.71
CA GLU A 177 12.43 4.31 -19.57
C GLU A 177 12.65 5.01 -18.23
N MET A 178 12.78 4.25 -17.14
CA MET A 178 13.19 4.78 -15.83
C MET A 178 14.52 5.52 -15.89
N TYR A 179 15.53 4.96 -16.57
CA TYR A 179 16.82 5.61 -16.76
C TYR A 179 16.70 6.99 -17.42
N ARG A 180 15.90 7.10 -18.49
CA ARG A 180 15.66 8.38 -19.18
C ARG A 180 14.99 9.38 -18.26
N LEU A 181 13.95 8.96 -17.54
CA LEU A 181 13.24 9.82 -16.58
C LEU A 181 14.17 10.30 -15.46
N VAL A 182 14.99 9.41 -14.90
CA VAL A 182 15.96 9.74 -13.83
C VAL A 182 17.01 10.74 -14.30
N LYS A 183 17.48 10.64 -15.55
CA LYS A 183 18.39 11.64 -16.11
C LYS A 183 17.70 13.01 -16.26
N LEU A 184 16.43 13.05 -16.69
CA LEU A 184 15.66 14.30 -16.81
C LEU A 184 15.39 14.95 -15.44
N SER A 185 15.09 14.16 -14.41
CA SER A 185 14.87 14.68 -13.05
C SER A 185 16.17 15.01 -12.30
N ARG A 186 17.34 14.74 -12.91
CA ARG A 186 18.69 14.89 -12.32
C ARG A 186 18.84 14.09 -11.02
N GLY A 187 18.43 12.82 -11.07
CA GLY A 187 18.20 12.05 -9.86
C GLY A 187 16.90 12.49 -9.21
N ARG A 188 16.87 12.74 -7.89
CA ARG A 188 15.67 13.18 -7.15
C ARG A 188 14.46 12.27 -7.39
N ALA A 189 14.74 10.97 -7.50
CA ALA A 189 13.80 10.02 -8.07
C ALA A 189 13.48 8.90 -7.09
N PHE A 190 12.20 8.57 -7.00
CA PHE A 190 11.70 7.44 -6.26
C PHE A 190 11.10 6.41 -7.22
N LEU A 191 11.82 5.31 -7.41
CA LEU A 191 11.44 4.21 -8.28
C LEU A 191 10.77 3.12 -7.44
N LEU A 192 9.48 2.92 -7.66
CA LEU A 192 8.61 2.04 -6.90
C LEU A 192 8.30 0.79 -7.70
N PHE A 193 8.66 -0.36 -7.13
CA PHE A 193 8.55 -1.67 -7.76
C PHE A 193 7.52 -2.56 -7.06
N SER A 194 6.80 -3.31 -7.88
CA SER A 194 5.84 -4.32 -7.47
C SER A 194 6.46 -5.64 -7.00
N SER A 195 7.73 -5.90 -7.32
CA SER A 195 8.43 -7.14 -6.97
C SER A 195 9.92 -6.91 -6.72
N ARG A 196 10.51 -7.68 -5.81
CA ARG A 196 11.94 -7.64 -5.49
C ARG A 196 12.83 -7.96 -6.68
N ARG A 197 12.48 -9.02 -7.42
CA ARG A 197 13.21 -9.43 -8.62
C ARG A 197 13.36 -8.29 -9.63
N MET A 198 12.29 -7.54 -9.89
CA MET A 198 12.35 -6.44 -10.86
C MET A 198 13.12 -5.22 -10.32
N LEU A 199 13.03 -4.96 -9.02
CA LEU A 199 13.83 -3.93 -8.36
C LEU A 199 15.32 -4.23 -8.52
N ASP A 200 15.75 -5.44 -8.18
CA ASP A 200 17.16 -5.84 -8.27
C ASP A 200 17.65 -5.81 -9.74
N GLN A 201 16.88 -6.38 -10.67
CA GLN A 201 17.23 -6.35 -12.10
C GLN A 201 17.30 -4.93 -12.67
N ALA A 202 16.36 -4.04 -12.35
CA ALA A 202 16.39 -2.66 -12.81
C ALA A 202 17.57 -1.90 -12.20
N TYR A 203 17.89 -2.13 -10.92
CA TYR A 203 19.06 -1.56 -10.28
C TYR A 203 20.35 -1.98 -10.99
N ASP A 204 20.54 -3.29 -11.23
CA ASP A 204 21.75 -3.81 -11.88
C ASP A 204 21.91 -3.27 -13.32
N LEU A 205 20.81 -3.05 -14.04
CA LEU A 205 20.81 -2.46 -15.39
C LEU A 205 21.09 -0.96 -15.40
N MET A 206 20.69 -0.23 -14.36
CA MET A 206 20.78 1.24 -14.32
C MET A 206 22.02 1.73 -13.60
N ALA A 207 22.47 1.04 -12.55
CA ALA A 207 23.53 1.49 -11.68
C ALA A 207 24.87 1.80 -12.38
N PRO A 208 25.32 1.02 -13.37
CA PRO A 208 26.56 1.32 -14.11
C PRO A 208 26.50 2.58 -14.98
N HIS A 209 25.31 3.17 -15.17
CA HIS A 209 25.07 4.28 -16.11
C HIS A 209 24.57 5.57 -15.44
N LEU A 210 24.37 5.54 -14.12
CA LEU A 210 23.88 6.68 -13.35
C LEU A 210 24.96 7.21 -12.42
N ASP A 211 25.17 8.53 -12.47
CA ASP A 211 26.17 9.25 -11.68
C ASP A 211 25.57 9.84 -10.39
N TYR A 212 24.52 9.21 -9.87
CA TYR A 212 23.75 9.67 -8.70
C TYR A 212 23.91 8.69 -7.53
N PRO A 213 23.75 9.14 -6.27
CA PRO A 213 23.63 8.23 -5.13
C PRO A 213 22.45 7.27 -5.31
N LEU A 214 22.71 5.97 -5.39
CA LEU A 214 21.67 4.95 -5.61
C LEU A 214 21.40 4.20 -4.31
N LEU A 215 20.17 4.33 -3.83
CA LEU A 215 19.71 3.74 -2.57
C LEU A 215 18.76 2.59 -2.89
N ARG A 216 19.07 1.37 -2.45
CA ARG A 216 18.28 0.18 -2.77
C ARG A 216 17.71 -0.47 -1.52
N GLN A 217 16.39 -0.69 -1.51
CA GLN A 217 15.74 -1.39 -0.41
C GLN A 217 16.31 -2.79 -0.22
N GLY A 218 16.72 -3.08 1.02
CA GLY A 218 17.36 -4.34 1.41
C GLY A 218 18.82 -4.18 1.77
N ASP A 219 19.47 -3.12 1.30
CA ASP A 219 20.88 -2.85 1.63
C ASP A 219 21.01 -2.16 3.00
N MET A 220 20.00 -1.38 3.40
CA MET A 220 19.92 -0.67 4.69
C MET A 220 18.50 -0.67 5.26
N THR A 221 18.35 -0.23 6.51
CA THR A 221 17.03 -0.05 7.14
C THR A 221 16.24 1.03 6.40
N ARG A 222 14.91 0.96 6.45
CA ARG A 222 14.03 1.97 5.84
C ARG A 222 14.29 3.38 6.37
N LEU A 223 14.55 3.49 7.67
CA LEU A 223 14.85 4.77 8.32
C LEU A 223 16.14 5.37 7.73
N GLU A 224 17.17 4.55 7.59
CA GLU A 224 18.46 4.97 7.06
C GLU A 224 18.41 5.33 5.56
N LEU A 225 17.72 4.52 4.75
CA LEU A 225 17.50 4.83 3.33
C LEU A 225 16.75 6.16 3.14
N THR A 226 15.75 6.42 3.99
CA THR A 226 15.00 7.68 3.94
C THR A 226 15.86 8.86 4.37
N ARG A 227 16.69 8.68 5.41
CA ARG A 227 17.63 9.70 5.89
C ARG A 227 18.62 10.08 4.79
N GLN A 228 19.31 9.09 4.20
CA GLN A 228 20.27 9.33 3.12
C GLN A 228 19.61 9.95 1.90
N PHE A 229 18.41 9.52 1.51
CA PHE A 229 17.71 10.10 0.36
C PHE A 229 17.43 11.61 0.53
N ARG A 230 17.20 12.07 1.78
CA ARG A 230 16.98 13.50 2.06
C ARG A 230 18.28 14.30 2.10
N GLU A 231 19.36 13.69 2.58
CA GLU A 231 20.65 14.36 2.77
C GLU A 231 21.46 14.45 1.46
N GLU A 232 21.33 13.43 0.60
CA GLU A 232 22.03 13.33 -0.66
C GLU A 232 21.35 14.16 -1.76
N LYS A 233 22.13 15.00 -2.44
CA LYS A 233 21.61 15.79 -3.57
C LYS A 233 21.43 14.89 -4.79
N GLY A 234 20.19 14.78 -5.27
CA GLY A 234 19.90 14.02 -6.49
C GLY A 234 19.94 12.51 -6.31
N ALA A 235 19.67 11.98 -5.11
CA ALA A 235 19.61 10.53 -4.91
C ALA A 235 18.48 9.85 -5.73
N VAL A 236 18.65 8.56 -5.97
CA VAL A 236 17.66 7.68 -6.60
C VAL A 236 17.35 6.52 -5.65
N LEU A 237 16.11 6.45 -5.17
CA LEU A 237 15.67 5.40 -4.26
C LEU A 237 14.88 4.33 -5.02
N PHE A 238 15.37 3.09 -4.95
CA PHE A 238 14.72 1.89 -5.46
C PHE A 238 13.98 1.20 -4.29
N GLY A 239 12.65 1.25 -4.30
CA GLY A 239 11.82 0.75 -3.21
C GLY A 239 10.68 -0.17 -3.67
N LEU A 240 10.25 -1.07 -2.79
CA LEU A 240 9.07 -1.92 -2.98
C LEU A 240 7.79 -1.23 -2.52
N LYS A 241 6.65 -1.89 -2.74
CA LYS A 241 5.32 -1.49 -2.21
C LYS A 241 5.33 -1.07 -0.73
N SER A 242 6.14 -1.71 0.12
CA SER A 242 6.24 -1.37 1.55
C SER A 242 6.80 0.03 1.83
N PHE A 243 7.48 0.64 0.85
CA PHE A 243 7.97 2.01 0.93
C PHE A 243 6.89 3.04 0.53
N TRP A 244 5.72 2.60 0.06
CA TRP A 244 4.61 3.48 -0.36
C TRP A 244 3.94 4.14 0.84
N GLU A 245 4.13 3.63 2.04
CA GLU A 245 3.54 4.16 3.27
C GLU A 245 4.62 4.65 4.26
N GLY A 246 4.42 5.82 4.86
CA GLY A 246 5.21 6.30 6.00
C GLY A 246 6.64 6.78 5.70
N VAL A 247 6.96 7.13 4.46
CA VAL A 247 8.22 7.82 4.12
C VAL A 247 7.86 9.27 3.76
N ASP A 248 8.35 10.21 4.56
CA ASP A 248 8.11 11.63 4.38
C ASP A 248 9.38 12.26 3.79
N ILE A 249 9.29 12.70 2.54
CA ILE A 249 10.34 13.39 1.80
C ILE A 249 9.68 14.62 1.21
N ALA A 250 10.02 15.80 1.71
CA ALA A 250 9.47 17.07 1.27
C ALA A 250 10.56 17.89 0.58
N GLY A 251 10.15 18.78 -0.32
CA GLY A 251 11.02 19.73 -1.01
C GLY A 251 11.79 19.12 -2.19
N GLU A 252 12.85 19.82 -2.60
CA GLU A 252 13.62 19.55 -3.83
C GLU A 252 14.29 18.18 -3.89
N ALA A 253 14.30 17.40 -2.80
CA ALA A 253 14.89 16.06 -2.80
C ALA A 253 14.11 15.05 -3.67
N LEU A 254 12.82 15.29 -3.94
CA LEU A 254 11.97 14.41 -4.73
C LEU A 254 11.17 15.18 -5.79
N SER A 255 11.51 14.99 -7.05
CA SER A 255 10.78 15.59 -8.19
C SER A 255 10.28 14.54 -9.20
N LEU A 256 10.62 13.26 -9.01
CA LEU A 256 10.15 12.17 -9.85
C LEU A 256 9.70 10.97 -9.00
N VAL A 257 8.45 10.54 -9.18
CA VAL A 257 7.96 9.27 -8.64
C VAL A 257 7.57 8.36 -9.80
N VAL A 258 8.20 7.19 -9.90
CA VAL A 258 7.91 6.21 -10.95
C VAL A 258 7.33 4.95 -10.33
N ILE A 259 6.17 4.51 -10.83
CA ILE A 259 5.57 3.22 -10.50
C ILE A 259 5.74 2.31 -11.70
N ASP A 260 6.40 1.18 -11.50
CA ASP A 260 6.67 0.17 -12.51
C ASP A 260 5.39 -0.38 -13.18
N LYS A 261 4.39 -0.72 -12.36
CA LYS A 261 3.13 -1.31 -12.81
C LYS A 261 2.00 -1.11 -11.79
N LEU A 262 0.77 -1.31 -12.23
CA LEU A 262 -0.41 -1.20 -11.36
C LEU A 262 -0.31 -2.16 -10.15
N PRO A 263 -0.53 -1.67 -8.91
CA PRO A 263 -0.23 -2.36 -7.66
C PRO A 263 -1.34 -3.32 -7.21
N PHE A 264 -1.81 -4.15 -8.13
CA PHE A 264 -2.69 -5.26 -7.79
C PHE A 264 -2.02 -6.19 -6.78
N ASP A 265 -2.81 -6.80 -5.90
CA ASP A 265 -2.32 -7.81 -4.98
C ASP A 265 -1.78 -9.02 -5.75
N PRO A 266 -0.74 -9.69 -5.20
CA PRO A 266 -0.31 -10.97 -5.71
C PRO A 266 -1.47 -11.98 -5.66
N PRO A 267 -1.66 -12.80 -6.71
CA PRO A 267 -2.73 -13.79 -6.74
C PRO A 267 -2.54 -14.91 -5.70
N ASP A 268 -1.33 -15.09 -5.18
CA ASP A 268 -0.93 -16.06 -4.16
C ASP A 268 -1.05 -15.50 -2.73
N ASP A 269 -1.53 -14.27 -2.53
CA ASP A 269 -1.89 -13.79 -1.20
C ASP A 269 -3.14 -14.52 -0.70
N PRO A 270 -3.05 -15.32 0.38
CA PRO A 270 -4.12 -16.22 0.78
C PRO A 270 -5.37 -15.46 1.24
N VAL A 271 -5.20 -14.28 1.84
CA VAL A 271 -6.33 -13.46 2.32
C VAL A 271 -7.07 -12.84 1.14
N HIS A 272 -6.33 -12.34 0.15
CA HIS A 272 -6.87 -11.79 -1.09
C HIS A 272 -7.61 -12.86 -1.89
N GLU A 273 -7.01 -14.04 -2.07
CA GLU A 273 -7.61 -15.16 -2.78
C GLU A 273 -8.94 -15.58 -2.13
N ALA A 274 -8.95 -15.78 -0.81
CA ALA A 274 -10.13 -16.23 -0.11
C ALA A 274 -11.26 -15.18 -0.13
N ARG A 275 -10.94 -13.89 -0.04
CA ARG A 275 -11.93 -12.80 -0.21
C ARG A 275 -12.52 -12.79 -1.61
N ILE A 276 -11.68 -12.94 -2.64
CA ILE A 276 -12.16 -13.03 -4.02
C ILE A 276 -13.06 -14.25 -4.20
N ALA A 277 -12.69 -15.40 -3.63
CA ALA A 277 -13.51 -16.61 -3.68
C ALA A 277 -14.89 -16.39 -3.05
N GLN A 278 -14.95 -15.73 -1.88
CA GLN A 278 -16.20 -15.39 -1.21
C GLN A 278 -17.07 -14.45 -2.07
N MET A 279 -16.50 -13.39 -2.62
CA MET A 279 -17.22 -12.45 -3.48
C MET A 279 -17.70 -13.09 -4.79
N LYS A 280 -16.90 -13.98 -5.39
CA LYS A 280 -17.30 -14.77 -6.56
C LYS A 280 -18.48 -15.69 -6.25
N ALA A 281 -18.45 -16.37 -5.10
CA ALA A 281 -19.54 -17.23 -4.65
C ALA A 281 -20.85 -16.43 -4.42
N ALA A 282 -20.73 -15.17 -4.01
CA ALA A 282 -21.86 -14.24 -3.86
C ALA A 282 -22.32 -13.59 -5.18
N GLY A 283 -21.68 -13.88 -6.31
CA GLY A 283 -22.00 -13.27 -7.61
C GLY A 283 -21.63 -11.78 -7.71
N GLU A 284 -20.76 -11.29 -6.83
CA GLU A 284 -20.37 -9.88 -6.78
C GLU A 284 -19.28 -9.55 -7.81
N ASN A 285 -19.26 -8.28 -8.24
CA ASN A 285 -18.15 -7.73 -9.02
C ASN A 285 -16.92 -7.49 -8.14
N TRP A 286 -16.26 -8.59 -7.74
CA TRP A 286 -15.05 -8.58 -6.91
C TRP A 286 -13.95 -7.67 -7.47
N PHE A 287 -13.82 -7.59 -8.80
CA PHE A 287 -12.81 -6.74 -9.42
C PHE A 287 -13.13 -5.25 -9.22
N GLY A 288 -14.36 -4.83 -9.54
CA GLY A 288 -14.76 -3.43 -9.45
C GLY A 288 -15.01 -2.92 -8.03
N ILE A 289 -15.41 -3.78 -7.10
CA ILE A 289 -15.78 -3.41 -5.73
C ILE A 289 -14.62 -3.57 -4.75
N TYR A 290 -13.68 -4.48 -5.01
CA TYR A 290 -12.58 -4.77 -4.09
C TYR A 290 -11.21 -4.49 -4.71
N VAL A 291 -10.85 -5.19 -5.80
CA VAL A 291 -9.48 -5.18 -6.33
C VAL A 291 -9.07 -3.85 -6.95
N LEU A 292 -9.93 -3.27 -7.79
CA LEU A 292 -9.67 -2.00 -8.45
C LEU A 292 -9.61 -0.83 -7.45
N PRO A 293 -10.58 -0.65 -6.53
CA PRO A 293 -10.52 0.40 -5.51
C PRO A 293 -9.25 0.31 -4.64
N GLN A 294 -8.83 -0.90 -4.27
CA GLN A 294 -7.62 -1.13 -3.49
C GLN A 294 -6.35 -0.76 -4.25
N ALA A 295 -6.25 -1.13 -5.54
CA ALA A 295 -5.12 -0.73 -6.38
C ALA A 295 -5.05 0.79 -6.56
N VAL A 296 -6.20 1.46 -6.76
CA VAL A 296 -6.28 2.92 -6.85
C VAL A 296 -5.85 3.60 -5.55
N LEU A 297 -6.30 3.10 -4.40
CA LEU A 297 -5.92 3.61 -3.09
C LEU A 297 -4.39 3.61 -2.93
N ARG A 298 -3.77 2.48 -3.27
CA ARG A 298 -2.31 2.34 -3.25
C ARG A 298 -1.64 3.31 -4.21
N LEU A 299 -2.12 3.43 -5.45
CA LEU A 299 -1.56 4.39 -6.41
C LEU A 299 -1.59 5.81 -5.86
N LYS A 300 -2.71 6.23 -5.26
CA LYS A 300 -2.80 7.55 -4.61
C LYS A 300 -1.76 7.72 -3.51
N GLN A 301 -1.54 6.70 -2.69
CA GLN A 301 -0.54 6.73 -1.61
C GLN A 301 0.90 6.78 -2.15
N GLY A 302 1.20 6.00 -3.21
CA GLY A 302 2.50 6.01 -3.86
C GLY A 302 2.80 7.34 -4.55
N LEU A 303 1.81 7.89 -5.27
CA LEU A 303 1.95 9.13 -6.04
C LEU A 303 1.83 10.41 -5.21
N GLY A 304 1.04 10.40 -4.13
CA GLY A 304 0.89 11.52 -3.19
C GLY A 304 2.16 11.84 -2.39
N ARG A 305 3.27 11.17 -2.71
CA ARG A 305 4.60 11.46 -2.19
C ARG A 305 5.26 12.63 -2.90
N LEU A 306 4.86 12.90 -4.14
CA LEU A 306 5.48 13.90 -4.99
C LEU A 306 5.28 15.33 -4.46
N LEU A 307 4.06 15.68 -4.04
CA LEU A 307 3.74 17.02 -3.56
C LEU A 307 3.50 16.99 -2.05
N ARG A 308 4.36 17.67 -1.29
CA ARG A 308 4.30 17.83 0.18
C ARG A 308 4.22 19.29 0.62
N SER A 309 4.78 20.19 -0.17
CA SER A 309 4.68 21.64 -0.02
C SER A 309 3.94 22.26 -1.21
N ARG A 310 3.57 23.55 -1.12
CA ARG A 310 2.90 24.27 -2.21
C ARG A 310 3.84 24.56 -3.39
N ASP A 311 5.14 24.61 -3.11
CA ASP A 311 6.19 24.93 -4.08
C ASP A 311 6.77 23.67 -4.73
N ASP A 312 6.42 22.49 -4.21
CA ASP A 312 6.84 21.22 -4.79
C ASP A 312 6.28 21.10 -6.21
N ARG A 313 7.12 20.61 -7.12
CA ARG A 313 6.81 20.39 -8.52
C ARG A 313 7.49 19.12 -8.99
N GLY A 314 6.83 18.35 -9.84
CA GLY A 314 7.46 17.14 -10.37
C GLY A 314 6.61 16.26 -11.25
N VAL A 315 7.13 15.07 -11.53
CA VAL A 315 6.57 14.13 -12.48
C VAL A 315 6.19 12.83 -11.77
N MET A 316 4.95 12.41 -11.98
CA MET A 316 4.44 11.10 -11.64
C MET A 316 4.48 10.23 -12.90
N ALA A 317 5.15 9.09 -12.87
CA ALA A 317 5.20 8.18 -14.00
C ALA A 317 4.57 6.83 -13.63
N ILE A 318 3.69 6.30 -14.48
CA ILE A 318 3.16 4.94 -14.34
C ILE A 318 3.48 4.17 -15.60
N LEU A 319 4.41 3.21 -15.52
CA LEU A 319 4.94 2.49 -16.68
C LEU A 319 4.12 1.23 -17.02
N ASP A 320 2.79 1.39 -17.03
CA ASP A 320 1.83 0.29 -17.27
C ASP A 320 0.85 0.62 -18.39
N THR A 321 1.02 -0.04 -19.54
CA THR A 321 0.14 0.16 -20.70
C THR A 321 -1.28 -0.33 -20.49
N ARG A 322 -1.58 -1.08 -19.41
CA ARG A 322 -2.96 -1.46 -19.04
C ARG A 322 -3.84 -0.25 -18.72
N LEU A 323 -3.27 0.89 -18.37
CA LEU A 323 -4.02 2.14 -18.21
C LEU A 323 -4.73 2.62 -19.48
N TYR A 324 -4.24 2.20 -20.66
CA TYR A 324 -4.87 2.54 -21.95
C TYR A 324 -5.46 1.32 -22.67
N THR A 325 -4.92 0.13 -22.44
CA THR A 325 -5.35 -1.09 -23.13
C THR A 325 -6.50 -1.83 -22.43
N LYS A 326 -6.79 -1.53 -21.16
CA LYS A 326 -7.88 -2.18 -20.39
C LYS A 326 -8.99 -1.17 -20.07
N GLY A 327 -10.23 -1.64 -20.07
CA GLY A 327 -11.42 -0.79 -19.83
C GLY A 327 -11.42 -0.06 -18.47
N TYR A 328 -10.82 -0.67 -17.44
CA TYR A 328 -10.70 -0.03 -16.12
C TYR A 328 -9.67 1.12 -16.08
N GLY A 329 -8.79 1.23 -17.08
CA GLY A 329 -7.69 2.18 -17.08
C GLY A 329 -8.15 3.64 -17.03
N LYS A 330 -9.24 3.96 -17.74
CA LYS A 330 -9.88 5.28 -17.66
C LYS A 330 -10.33 5.60 -16.23
N MET A 331 -10.97 4.64 -15.56
CA MET A 331 -11.43 4.83 -14.18
C MET A 331 -10.24 5.07 -13.24
N VAL A 332 -9.14 4.31 -13.39
CA VAL A 332 -7.92 4.53 -12.59
C VAL A 332 -7.39 5.96 -12.79
N LEU A 333 -7.25 6.40 -14.04
CA LEU A 333 -6.74 7.74 -14.35
C LEU A 333 -7.64 8.85 -13.77
N GLU A 334 -8.96 8.71 -13.87
CA GLU A 334 -9.94 9.64 -13.28
C GLU A 334 -9.89 9.67 -11.75
N ALA A 335 -9.42 8.60 -11.11
CA ALA A 335 -9.28 8.54 -9.66
C ALA A 335 -8.03 9.25 -9.13
N LEU A 336 -6.99 9.39 -9.95
CA LEU A 336 -5.71 10.02 -9.56
C LEU A 336 -5.86 11.54 -9.44
N PRO A 337 -4.92 12.22 -8.75
CA PRO A 337 -4.90 13.69 -8.73
C PRO A 337 -4.95 14.28 -10.16
N PRO A 338 -5.56 15.46 -10.34
CA PRO A 338 -5.84 16.06 -11.65
C PRO A 338 -4.59 16.64 -12.34
N ALA A 339 -3.46 15.92 -12.32
CA ALA A 339 -2.25 16.32 -13.02
C ALA A 339 -2.44 16.27 -14.55
N ARG A 340 -1.76 17.18 -15.25
CA ARG A 340 -1.71 17.17 -16.72
C ARG A 340 -1.14 15.83 -17.20
N ARG A 341 -1.77 15.21 -18.18
CA ARG A 341 -1.41 13.85 -18.63
C ARG A 341 -0.64 13.91 -19.94
N THR A 342 0.43 13.13 -20.05
CA THR A 342 1.16 12.95 -21.31
C THR A 342 1.65 11.51 -21.49
N SER A 343 1.87 11.14 -22.75
CA SER A 343 2.57 9.91 -23.14
C SER A 343 3.91 10.20 -23.83
N SER A 344 4.25 11.47 -23.98
CA SER A 344 5.48 11.93 -24.64
C SER A 344 6.53 12.28 -23.60
N ILE A 345 7.68 11.61 -23.66
CA ILE A 345 8.82 11.96 -22.82
C ILE A 345 9.37 13.37 -23.12
N LYS A 346 9.13 13.92 -24.33
CA LYS A 346 9.51 15.31 -24.63
C LYS A 346 8.76 16.32 -23.78
N ASP A 347 7.53 16.00 -23.37
CA ASP A 347 6.76 16.86 -22.47
C ASP A 347 7.31 16.79 -21.04
N VAL A 348 7.84 15.62 -20.64
CA VAL A 348 8.56 15.44 -19.36
C VAL A 348 9.85 16.27 -19.36
N GLU A 349 10.61 16.23 -20.44
CA GLU A 349 11.81 17.03 -20.63
C GLU A 349 11.51 18.54 -20.57
N ARG A 350 10.50 19.01 -21.32
CA ARG A 350 10.04 20.41 -21.23
C ARG A 350 9.62 20.78 -19.82
N PHE A 351 8.86 19.92 -19.16
CA PHE A 351 8.42 20.17 -17.79
C PHE A 351 9.62 20.39 -16.84
N PHE A 352 10.64 19.53 -16.88
CA PHE A 352 11.83 19.75 -16.04
C PHE A 352 12.70 20.93 -16.49
N ASN A 353 12.74 21.27 -17.78
CA ASN A 353 13.53 22.41 -18.28
C ASN A 353 12.86 23.76 -18.01
N ASP A 354 11.52 23.83 -18.00
CA ASP A 354 10.77 25.04 -17.64
C ASP A 354 11.03 25.46 -16.17
N GLU A 355 11.57 24.56 -15.35
CA GLU A 355 12.07 24.82 -13.98
C GLU A 355 13.32 25.73 -13.99
N GLU A 356 14.07 25.78 -15.09
CA GLU A 356 15.32 26.53 -15.23
C GLU A 356 15.16 27.94 -15.77
N ALA A 357 13.95 28.38 -16.16
CA ALA A 357 13.72 29.76 -16.60
C ALA A 357 13.55 30.66 -15.36
N PRO A 358 14.55 31.45 -14.97
CA PRO A 358 14.36 32.43 -13.92
C PRO A 358 13.50 33.55 -14.53
N PHE A 359 12.44 33.95 -13.84
CA PHE A 359 11.98 35.32 -13.98
C PHE A 359 13.03 36.28 -13.41
#